data_AF-A0A2V9P9D0-F1
#
_entry.id   AF-A0A2V9P9D0-F1
#
_cell.length_a   1.000
_cell.length_b   1.000
_cell.length_c   1.000
_cell.angle_alpha   90.00
_cell.angle_beta   90.00
_cell.angle_gamma   90.00
#
_symmetry.space_group_name_H-M   'P 1'
#
loop_
_entity.id
_entity.type
_entity.pdbx_description
1 polymer ?
#
loop_
_entity_poly.entity_id
_entity_poly.type
_entity_poly.pdbx_seq_one_letter_code
_entity_poly.pdbx_strand_id
1 'polypeptide(L)'
;MSASASADDKNSSPLTEKHRLELIRTFSSDQVYIRTQFPMGKVGLTIKNGKVSPGGDELSKLLAMWGPSVKTGDRAIITQFVLKGDRMRLEINGGPVKKKKWYQHIEVGSGGGMMTPGGTAQDPINNPRGSYVDLVFDHHIPDLTVEQVKQMLWPVFDFDSKSPLEAYLESVSPKVKEAIKAHHVLVGMNREMVIYAKGRPGKKIREKDGEVEYEDWIYGDPPQDVDFIRVVGDEVVRVETMKVDGEKIVHTEKEIDLGGPAVATAAQKENKPANAPTLRRPGEQAPEAPANSGPSRPAPIPDPPSGPPQFQVSER
;
A
#
# COMPACT_ATOMS: atom_id res chain seq x y z
N MET A 1 -0.20 29.62 -42.07
CA MET A 1 -1.20 30.17 -41.12
C MET A 1 -0.65 29.93 -39.73
N SER A 2 -0.51 31.02 -38.99
CA SER A 2 0.35 31.18 -37.83
C SER A 2 -0.08 30.40 -36.59
N ALA A 3 0.91 30.00 -35.81
CA ALA A 3 0.79 29.35 -34.52
C ALA A 3 0.12 30.26 -33.48
N SER A 4 -0.90 29.73 -32.81
CA SER A 4 -1.43 30.28 -31.57
C SER A 4 -0.52 29.82 -30.43
N ALA A 5 0.54 30.58 -30.17
CA ALA A 5 1.25 30.50 -28.89
C ALA A 5 0.31 31.08 -27.82
N SER A 6 -0.03 30.27 -26.81
CA SER A 6 -0.81 30.70 -25.64
C SER A 6 -0.17 31.95 -25.03
N ALA A 7 -0.92 33.05 -25.01
CA ALA A 7 -0.40 34.38 -24.70
C ALA A 7 -0.14 34.64 -23.20
N ASP A 8 -0.32 33.65 -22.33
CA ASP A 8 -0.27 33.83 -20.87
C ASP A 8 1.12 33.71 -20.24
N ASP A 9 2.11 33.11 -20.90
CA ASP A 9 3.43 32.87 -20.29
C ASP A 9 4.41 34.07 -20.33
N LYS A 10 4.06 35.16 -21.03
CA LYS A 10 4.96 36.32 -21.16
C LYS A 10 4.81 37.40 -20.09
N ASN A 11 3.83 37.29 -19.18
CA ASN A 11 3.50 38.35 -18.20
C ASN A 11 3.33 37.85 -16.75
N SER A 12 3.81 36.66 -16.41
CA SER A 12 3.70 36.15 -15.04
C SER A 12 4.79 36.76 -14.14
N SER A 13 4.38 37.35 -13.01
CA SER A 13 5.31 37.89 -12.02
C SER A 13 6.17 36.77 -11.42
N PRO A 14 7.44 37.04 -11.06
CA PRO A 14 8.31 36.05 -10.44
C PRO A 14 7.79 35.62 -9.06
N LEU A 15 8.10 34.38 -8.68
CA LEU A 15 7.71 33.81 -7.39
C LEU A 15 8.08 34.73 -6.21
N THR A 16 7.08 35.11 -5.43
CA THR A 16 7.26 35.92 -4.23
C THR A 16 7.89 35.10 -3.10
N GLU A 17 8.65 35.74 -2.20
CA GLU A 17 9.25 35.06 -1.04
C GLU A 17 8.21 34.43 -0.11
N LYS A 18 7.00 35.02 -0.02
CA LYS A 18 5.89 34.46 0.75
C LYS A 18 5.45 33.11 0.18
N HIS A 19 5.07 33.06 -1.10
CA HIS A 19 4.65 31.81 -1.73
C HIS A 19 5.80 30.80 -1.82
N ARG A 20 7.04 31.27 -2.00
CA ARG A 20 8.23 30.42 -1.94
C ARG A 20 8.32 29.65 -0.63
N LEU A 21 8.22 30.34 0.51
CA LEU A 21 8.28 29.72 1.84
C LEU A 21 7.11 28.78 2.08
N GLU A 22 5.91 29.15 1.62
CA GLU A 22 4.71 28.34 1.76
C GLU A 22 4.80 27.03 0.96
N LEU A 23 5.29 27.09 -0.29
CA LEU A 23 5.55 25.91 -1.12
C LEU A 23 6.59 24.98 -0.49
N ILE A 24 7.72 25.54 -0.02
CA ILE A 24 8.77 24.74 0.65
C ILE A 24 8.21 24.04 1.88
N ARG A 25 7.46 24.76 2.72
CA ARG A 25 6.89 24.19 3.95
C ARG A 25 5.91 23.07 3.65
N THR A 26 5.03 23.26 2.66
CA THR A 26 3.99 22.28 2.34
C THR A 26 4.56 21.01 1.72
N PHE A 27 5.46 21.14 0.73
CA PHE A 27 5.94 19.98 -0.02
C PHE A 27 7.13 19.24 0.61
N SER A 28 7.73 19.73 1.70
CA SER A 28 8.94 19.11 2.26
C SER A 28 8.72 17.77 2.98
N SER A 29 7.48 17.35 3.23
CA SER A 29 7.16 16.03 3.83
C SER A 29 5.75 15.55 3.51
N ASP A 30 5.21 15.92 2.34
CA ASP A 30 3.85 15.55 2.00
C ASP A 30 3.77 14.09 1.53
N GLN A 31 2.70 13.40 1.93
CA GLN A 31 2.38 12.06 1.43
C GLN A 31 1.51 12.20 0.18
N VAL A 32 1.85 11.47 -0.88
CA VAL A 32 1.14 11.52 -2.15
C VAL A 32 0.86 10.12 -2.67
N TYR A 33 -0.19 10.00 -3.48
CA TYR A 33 -0.43 8.80 -4.28
C TYR A 33 0.05 9.02 -5.71
N ILE A 34 0.62 7.97 -6.29
CA ILE A 34 1.21 8.02 -7.62
C ILE A 34 0.16 7.80 -8.69
N ARG A 35 0.05 8.71 -9.66
CA ARG A 35 -0.84 8.59 -10.82
C ARG A 35 -0.11 8.08 -12.06
N THR A 36 1.17 8.44 -12.20
CA THR A 36 2.04 7.98 -13.29
C THR A 36 3.24 7.24 -12.72
N GLN A 37 3.56 6.06 -13.26
CA GLN A 37 4.70 5.26 -12.80
C GLN A 37 6.02 6.01 -12.98
N PHE A 38 6.89 5.96 -11.97
CA PHE A 38 8.22 6.55 -12.04
C PHE A 38 9.26 5.47 -12.35
N PRO A 39 10.18 5.69 -13.30
CA PRO A 39 11.29 4.78 -13.52
C PRO A 39 12.34 4.89 -12.40
N MET A 40 13.03 3.79 -12.13
CA MET A 40 14.27 3.81 -11.34
C MET A 40 15.42 4.40 -12.15
N GLY A 41 16.45 4.86 -11.45
CA GLY A 41 17.69 5.37 -12.05
C GLY A 41 17.74 6.89 -12.09
N LYS A 42 18.56 7.44 -13.00
CA LYS A 42 18.88 8.88 -13.04
C LYS A 42 17.85 9.73 -13.78
N VAL A 43 16.93 9.11 -14.51
CA VAL A 43 15.89 9.79 -15.30
C VAL A 43 14.61 9.77 -14.49
N GLY A 44 14.10 10.94 -14.13
CA GLY A 44 12.78 11.10 -13.51
C GLY A 44 11.72 11.52 -14.52
N LEU A 45 10.59 12.02 -14.02
CA LEU A 45 9.56 12.63 -14.85
C LEU A 45 9.78 14.14 -14.96
N THR A 46 9.22 14.74 -15.99
CA THR A 46 9.20 16.18 -16.23
C THR A 46 7.82 16.57 -16.71
N ILE A 47 7.23 17.57 -16.07
CA ILE A 47 5.99 18.22 -16.49
C ILE A 47 6.36 19.56 -17.07
N LYS A 48 6.02 19.77 -18.34
CA LYS A 48 6.15 21.05 -19.01
C LYS A 48 4.88 21.31 -19.82
N ASN A 49 4.25 22.47 -19.60
CA ASN A 49 3.01 22.88 -20.27
C ASN A 49 1.92 21.80 -20.17
N GLY A 50 1.77 21.20 -18.98
CA GLY A 50 0.80 20.13 -18.70
C GLY A 50 1.14 18.76 -19.30
N LYS A 51 2.22 18.64 -20.07
CA LYS A 51 2.65 17.37 -20.67
C LYS A 51 3.71 16.68 -19.80
N VAL A 52 3.45 15.41 -19.46
CA VAL A 52 4.40 14.54 -18.76
C VAL A 52 5.36 13.91 -19.77
N SER A 53 6.66 13.93 -19.46
CA SER A 53 7.72 13.28 -20.22
C SER A 53 8.75 12.64 -19.28
N PRO A 54 9.42 11.53 -19.65
CA PRO A 54 9.11 10.70 -20.81
C PRO A 54 7.71 10.07 -20.69
N GLY A 55 7.06 9.83 -21.83
CA GLY A 55 5.72 9.25 -21.90
C GLY A 55 5.64 8.12 -22.93
N GLY A 56 4.58 7.31 -22.88
CA GLY A 56 4.35 6.23 -23.83
C GLY A 56 5.53 5.24 -23.91
N ASP A 57 5.99 4.95 -25.12
CA ASP A 57 7.01 3.93 -25.38
C ASP A 57 8.36 4.22 -24.71
N GLU A 58 8.74 5.49 -24.58
CA GLU A 58 10.00 5.86 -23.93
C GLU A 58 9.97 5.53 -22.43
N LEU A 59 8.86 5.84 -21.77
CA LEU A 59 8.66 5.47 -20.37
C LEU A 59 8.62 3.95 -20.21
N SER A 60 7.89 3.23 -21.07
CA SER A 60 7.86 1.77 -21.08
C SER A 60 9.24 1.15 -21.22
N LYS A 61 10.10 1.72 -22.08
CA LYS A 61 11.49 1.28 -22.25
C LYS A 61 12.32 1.51 -20.99
N LEU A 62 12.21 2.67 -20.34
CA LEU A 62 12.90 2.94 -19.08
C LEU A 62 12.46 1.99 -17.97
N LEU A 63 11.15 1.74 -17.86
CA LEU A 63 10.58 0.80 -16.90
C LEU A 63 11.05 -0.64 -17.16
N ALA A 64 11.17 -1.06 -18.43
CA ALA A 64 11.69 -2.37 -18.79
C ALA A 64 13.19 -2.53 -18.47
N MET A 65 13.99 -1.47 -18.65
CA MET A 65 15.43 -1.51 -18.42
C MET A 65 15.80 -1.41 -16.93
N TRP A 66 15.14 -0.51 -16.19
CA TRP A 66 15.54 -0.17 -14.81
C TRP A 66 14.53 -0.59 -13.75
N GLY A 67 13.31 -0.96 -14.15
CA GLY A 67 12.20 -1.22 -13.24
C GLY A 67 11.50 0.06 -12.77
N PRO A 68 10.28 -0.08 -12.21
CA PRO A 68 9.56 1.02 -11.60
C PRO A 68 10.12 1.35 -10.21
N SER A 69 10.41 2.63 -9.96
CA SER A 69 10.66 3.18 -8.62
C SER A 69 9.40 3.11 -7.76
N VAL A 70 8.27 3.55 -8.32
CA VAL A 70 6.93 3.47 -7.73
C VAL A 70 5.91 3.25 -8.85
N LYS A 71 4.85 2.51 -8.55
CA LYS A 71 3.76 2.20 -9.49
C LYS A 71 2.57 3.12 -9.28
N THR A 72 1.70 3.20 -10.28
CA THR A 72 0.41 3.89 -10.16
C THR A 72 -0.42 3.26 -9.04
N GLY A 73 -0.99 4.10 -8.17
CA GLY A 73 -1.71 3.70 -6.97
C GLY A 73 -0.84 3.55 -5.72
N ASP A 74 0.48 3.46 -5.86
CA ASP A 74 1.37 3.38 -4.71
C ASP A 74 1.40 4.69 -3.93
N ARG A 75 1.69 4.59 -2.64
CA ARG A 75 2.03 5.74 -1.80
C ARG A 75 3.49 6.11 -1.97
N ALA A 76 3.79 7.40 -2.00
CA ALA A 76 5.14 7.93 -1.95
C ALA A 76 5.22 9.11 -0.98
N ILE A 77 6.43 9.37 -0.49
CA ILE A 77 6.72 10.52 0.36
C ILE A 77 7.56 11.50 -0.46
N ILE A 78 7.15 12.77 -0.52
CA ILE A 78 8.00 13.83 -1.04
C ILE A 78 9.07 14.11 0.01
N THR A 79 10.28 13.65 -0.30
CA THR A 79 11.45 13.74 0.59
C THR A 79 12.26 15.01 0.39
N GLN A 80 12.11 15.67 -0.76
CA GLN A 80 12.75 16.95 -1.00
C GLN A 80 11.99 17.78 -2.02
N PHE A 81 11.86 19.08 -1.72
CA PHE A 81 11.35 20.10 -2.63
C PHE A 81 12.43 21.15 -2.88
N VAL A 82 12.80 21.37 -4.14
CA VAL A 82 13.84 22.35 -4.51
C VAL A 82 13.37 23.24 -5.64
N LEU A 83 13.46 24.55 -5.43
CA LEU A 83 13.22 25.57 -6.45
C LEU A 83 14.57 25.95 -7.08
N LYS A 84 14.70 25.83 -8.41
CA LYS A 84 15.92 26.17 -9.14
C LYS A 84 15.58 26.92 -10.42
N GLY A 85 15.83 28.22 -10.48
CA GLY A 85 15.69 29.03 -11.69
C GLY A 85 14.29 28.91 -12.32
N ASP A 86 14.17 28.04 -13.32
CA ASP A 86 13.00 27.75 -14.13
C ASP A 86 12.20 26.50 -13.70
N ARG A 87 12.57 25.81 -12.60
CA ARG A 87 11.95 24.52 -12.25
C ARG A 87 11.76 24.29 -10.76
N MET A 88 10.68 23.58 -10.43
CA MET A 88 10.46 22.96 -9.13
C MET A 88 10.77 21.46 -9.21
N ARG A 89 11.71 20.97 -8.41
CA ARG A 89 12.04 19.54 -8.31
C ARG A 89 11.43 18.94 -7.05
N LEU A 90 10.71 17.85 -7.22
CA LEU A 90 10.17 17.03 -6.14
C LEU A 90 10.82 15.66 -6.17
N GLU A 91 11.64 15.34 -5.17
CA GLU A 91 12.24 14.01 -5.01
C GLU A 91 11.35 13.14 -4.12
N ILE A 92 10.99 11.96 -4.63
CA ILE A 92 10.19 10.98 -3.90
C ILE A 92 11.07 9.85 -3.36
N ASN A 93 10.72 9.36 -2.17
CA ASN A 93 11.36 8.20 -1.54
C ASN A 93 12.91 8.28 -1.51
N GLY A 94 13.46 9.46 -1.24
CA GLY A 94 14.90 9.71 -1.12
C GLY A 94 15.62 10.08 -2.42
N GLY A 95 14.88 10.24 -3.52
CA GLY A 95 15.40 10.68 -4.81
C GLY A 95 16.14 9.59 -5.62
N PRO A 96 16.54 9.91 -6.86
CA PRO A 96 17.15 8.97 -7.80
C PRO A 96 18.58 8.55 -7.42
N VAL A 97 19.27 9.36 -6.62
CA VAL A 97 20.66 9.17 -6.24
C VAL A 97 20.82 9.48 -4.76
N LYS A 98 21.44 8.58 -3.99
CA LYS A 98 21.69 8.81 -2.56
C LYS A 98 22.70 9.94 -2.38
N LYS A 99 22.31 10.98 -1.64
CA LYS A 99 23.21 12.03 -1.16
C LYS A 99 23.99 11.45 0.03
N LYS A 100 25.24 11.02 -0.20
CA LYS A 100 26.12 10.51 0.87
C LYS A 100 26.32 11.61 1.90
N LYS A 101 26.15 11.29 3.20
CA LYS A 101 26.39 12.27 4.26
C LYS A 101 27.89 12.40 4.51
N TRP A 102 28.34 13.61 4.89
CA TRP A 102 29.77 13.94 5.01
C TRP A 102 30.59 12.99 5.92
N TYR A 103 29.96 12.43 6.94
CA TYR A 103 30.58 11.51 7.89
C TYR A 103 30.73 10.07 7.36
N GLN A 104 30.05 9.70 6.27
CA GLN A 104 30.25 8.40 5.60
C GLN A 104 31.56 8.36 4.79
N HIS A 105 32.30 9.47 4.74
CA HIS A 105 33.58 9.60 4.05
C HIS A 105 34.77 9.56 5.00
N ILE A 106 34.55 9.57 6.33
CA ILE A 106 35.64 9.57 7.30
C ILE A 106 36.04 8.12 7.56
N GLU A 107 36.96 7.62 6.75
CA GLU A 107 37.72 6.42 7.07
C GLU A 107 38.80 6.80 8.10
N VAL A 108 38.54 6.54 9.39
CA VAL A 108 39.62 6.52 10.40
C VAL A 108 40.27 5.14 10.32
N GLY A 109 41.25 5.00 9.42
CA GLY A 109 42.07 3.81 9.34
C GLY A 109 43.05 3.74 10.52
N SER A 110 42.68 3.08 11.61
CA SER A 110 43.66 2.53 12.55
C SER A 110 43.68 1.01 12.45
N GLY A 111 44.71 0.47 11.80
CA GLY A 111 45.12 -0.93 11.92
C GLY A 111 44.20 -1.97 11.25
N GLY A 112 44.60 -2.42 10.06
CA GLY A 112 44.46 -3.82 9.63
C GLY A 112 43.07 -4.42 9.62
N GLY A 113 42.20 -3.96 8.71
CA GLY A 113 40.93 -4.62 8.43
C GLY A 113 40.04 -3.73 7.58
N MET A 114 40.13 -3.84 6.25
CA MET A 114 39.28 -3.09 5.35
C MET A 114 37.87 -3.67 5.41
N MET A 115 37.08 -3.18 6.36
CA MET A 115 35.64 -3.35 6.39
C MET A 115 35.06 -2.08 5.78
N THR A 116 34.67 -2.10 4.50
CA THR A 116 33.86 -1.04 3.92
C THR A 116 32.60 -0.86 4.76
N PRO A 117 32.31 0.35 5.30
CA PRO A 117 31.06 0.64 5.99
C PRO A 117 29.95 0.80 4.94
N GLY A 118 29.50 -0.34 4.43
CA GLY A 118 28.33 -0.46 3.59
C GLY A 118 27.83 -1.86 3.84
N GLY A 119 26.72 -1.97 4.57
CA GLY A 119 26.02 -3.23 4.76
C GLY A 119 25.86 -3.98 3.44
N THR A 120 25.54 -5.27 3.52
CA THR A 120 25.38 -6.14 2.35
C THR A 120 24.49 -5.49 1.28
N ALA A 121 24.64 -5.88 0.02
CA ALA A 121 23.82 -5.36 -1.10
C ALA A 121 22.29 -5.48 -0.90
N GLN A 122 21.86 -6.19 0.15
CA GLN A 122 20.49 -6.40 0.56
C GLN A 122 19.94 -5.34 1.54
N ASP A 123 20.79 -4.45 2.06
CA ASP A 123 20.40 -3.42 3.03
C ASP A 123 19.50 -2.36 2.34
N PRO A 124 18.27 -2.08 2.83
CA PRO A 124 17.38 -1.06 2.25
C PRO A 124 18.06 0.31 2.12
N ILE A 125 19.02 0.60 3.00
CA ILE A 125 19.85 1.80 3.04
C ILE A 125 20.87 1.86 1.89
N ASN A 126 21.10 0.78 1.14
CA ASN A 126 22.07 0.72 0.02
C ASN A 126 21.45 0.68 -1.39
N ASN A 127 20.13 0.46 -1.54
CA ASN A 127 19.44 0.47 -2.84
C ASN A 127 18.48 1.68 -3.00
N PRO A 128 18.88 2.81 -3.64
CA PRO A 128 17.96 3.93 -3.88
C PRO A 128 16.83 3.51 -4.82
N ARG A 129 15.63 3.38 -4.27
CA ARG A 129 14.40 3.13 -5.01
C ARG A 129 13.59 4.40 -5.28
N GLY A 130 14.12 5.57 -4.97
CA GLY A 130 13.45 6.86 -5.18
C GLY A 130 13.55 7.34 -6.62
N SER A 131 12.79 8.40 -6.93
CA SER A 131 12.78 9.07 -8.23
C SER A 131 12.46 10.55 -8.02
N TYR A 132 12.19 11.28 -9.09
CA TYR A 132 11.80 12.69 -9.00
C TYR A 132 10.89 13.10 -10.14
N VAL A 133 10.16 14.20 -9.93
CA VAL A 133 9.51 14.96 -11.01
C VAL A 133 10.03 16.40 -10.99
N ASP A 134 10.31 16.93 -12.18
CA ASP A 134 10.54 18.36 -12.39
C ASP A 134 9.30 19.00 -12.99
N LEU A 135 8.76 20.04 -12.36
CA LEU A 135 7.82 20.97 -12.98
C LEU A 135 8.63 22.12 -13.58
N VAL A 136 8.65 22.21 -14.92
CA VAL A 136 9.53 23.11 -15.68
C VAL A 136 8.73 24.21 -16.34
N PHE A 137 9.20 25.44 -16.19
CA PHE A 137 8.68 26.66 -16.79
C PHE A 137 9.64 27.18 -17.87
N ASP A 138 9.19 28.09 -18.73
CA ASP A 138 10.02 28.54 -19.85
C ASP A 138 11.14 29.51 -19.46
N HIS A 139 10.91 30.40 -18.49
CA HIS A 139 11.87 31.45 -18.12
C HIS A 139 12.20 31.42 -16.62
N HIS A 140 11.17 31.56 -15.80
CA HIS A 140 11.26 31.57 -14.34
C HIS A 140 10.05 30.86 -13.75
N ILE A 141 10.14 30.52 -12.47
CA ILE A 141 9.01 30.01 -11.71
C ILE A 141 8.04 31.18 -11.45
N PRO A 142 6.82 31.16 -12.00
CA PRO A 142 5.84 32.21 -11.76
C PRO A 142 5.35 32.22 -10.31
N ASP A 143 4.73 33.31 -9.89
CA ASP A 143 4.10 33.41 -8.58
C ASP A 143 2.87 32.49 -8.51
N LEU A 144 3.04 31.33 -7.87
CA LEU A 144 2.04 30.27 -7.80
C LEU A 144 1.69 29.96 -6.34
N THR A 145 0.41 29.72 -6.08
CA THR A 145 -0.06 29.19 -4.80
C THR A 145 0.19 27.68 -4.71
N VAL A 146 0.07 27.14 -3.50
CA VAL A 146 0.18 25.69 -3.24
C VAL A 146 -0.82 24.90 -4.08
N GLU A 147 -2.07 25.36 -4.15
CA GLU A 147 -3.17 24.69 -4.87
C GLU A 147 -2.89 24.65 -6.36
N GLN A 148 -2.38 25.75 -6.93
CA GLN A 148 -1.98 25.80 -8.34
C GLN A 148 -0.86 24.81 -8.65
N VAL A 149 0.14 24.70 -7.78
CA VAL A 149 1.22 23.72 -7.95
C VAL A 149 0.70 22.28 -7.81
N LYS A 150 -0.19 22.00 -6.84
CA LYS A 150 -0.84 20.68 -6.71
C LYS A 150 -1.62 20.32 -7.98
N GLN A 151 -2.36 21.26 -8.54
CA GLN A 151 -3.10 21.07 -9.80
C GLN A 151 -2.16 20.79 -10.98
N MET A 152 -1.03 21.49 -11.08
CA MET A 152 -0.03 21.23 -12.11
C MET A 152 0.66 19.87 -11.96
N LEU A 153 0.81 19.39 -10.72
CA LEU A 153 1.37 18.08 -10.40
C LEU A 153 0.33 16.94 -10.49
N TRP A 154 -0.94 17.25 -10.67
CA TRP A 154 -2.03 16.28 -10.76
C TRP A 154 -1.84 15.15 -11.80
N PRO A 155 -1.13 15.33 -12.93
CA PRO A 155 -0.86 14.20 -13.83
C PRO A 155 0.01 13.10 -13.20
N VAL A 156 0.81 13.42 -12.18
CA VAL A 156 1.76 12.47 -11.56
C VAL A 156 1.45 12.16 -10.10
N PHE A 157 0.87 13.11 -9.36
CA PHE A 157 0.56 12.97 -7.94
C PHE A 157 -0.91 13.27 -7.65
N ASP A 158 -1.48 12.48 -6.75
CA ASP A 158 -2.76 12.78 -6.09
C ASP A 158 -2.46 13.16 -4.63
N PHE A 159 -2.83 14.39 -4.27
CA PHE A 159 -2.65 14.95 -2.92
C PHE A 159 -3.91 14.82 -2.05
N ASP A 160 -5.04 14.45 -2.64
CA ASP A 160 -6.36 14.44 -1.98
C ASP A 160 -6.83 13.01 -1.67
N SER A 161 -6.16 12.01 -2.22
CA SER A 161 -6.44 10.60 -1.97
C SER A 161 -6.28 10.25 -0.48
N LYS A 162 -7.37 9.79 0.13
CA LYS A 162 -7.41 9.33 1.53
C LYS A 162 -6.63 8.04 1.69
N SER A 163 -6.00 7.85 2.85
CA SER A 163 -5.46 6.55 3.19
C SER A 163 -6.56 5.49 3.29
N PRO A 164 -6.30 4.22 2.91
CA PRO A 164 -7.18 3.11 3.20
C PRO A 164 -7.76 3.11 4.62
N LEU A 165 -6.97 3.47 5.63
CA LEU A 165 -7.46 3.65 6.99
C LEU A 165 -8.48 4.80 7.08
N GLU A 166 -8.17 5.99 6.57
CA GLU A 166 -9.11 7.13 6.60
C GLU A 166 -10.40 6.85 5.84
N ALA A 167 -10.32 6.25 4.65
CA ALA A 167 -11.48 5.83 3.88
C ALA A 167 -12.31 4.79 4.65
N TYR A 168 -11.66 3.87 5.35
CA TYR A 168 -12.31 2.88 6.21
C TYR A 168 -12.95 3.53 7.45
N LEU A 169 -12.26 4.46 8.11
CA LEU A 169 -12.77 5.20 9.27
C LEU A 169 -13.97 6.10 8.93
N GLU A 170 -14.23 6.37 7.65
CA GLU A 170 -15.45 7.06 7.19
C GLU A 170 -16.63 6.11 6.96
N SER A 171 -16.39 4.82 6.73
CA SER A 171 -17.45 3.83 6.51
C SER A 171 -17.94 3.13 7.78
N VAL A 172 -17.14 3.13 8.84
CA VAL A 172 -17.49 2.49 10.13
C VAL A 172 -18.28 3.42 11.06
N SER A 173 -19.00 2.82 12.01
CA SER A 173 -19.77 3.57 13.02
C SER A 173 -18.85 4.40 13.94
N PRO A 174 -19.35 5.49 14.56
CA PRO A 174 -18.54 6.32 15.46
C PRO A 174 -17.85 5.54 16.58
N LYS A 175 -18.54 4.57 17.19
CA LYS A 175 -17.99 3.72 18.25
C LYS A 175 -16.79 2.89 17.77
N VAL A 176 -16.89 2.30 16.58
CA VAL A 176 -15.79 1.53 15.97
C VAL A 176 -14.64 2.46 15.59
N LYS A 177 -14.94 3.63 15.03
CA LYS A 177 -13.95 4.66 14.66
C LYS A 177 -13.11 5.09 15.86
N GLU A 178 -13.74 5.34 17.01
CA GLU A 178 -13.07 5.71 18.25
C GLU A 178 -12.17 4.58 18.77
N ALA A 179 -12.67 3.35 18.77
CA ALA A 179 -11.90 2.19 19.20
C ALA A 179 -10.66 1.94 18.34
N ILE A 180 -10.79 2.01 17.00
CA ILE A 180 -9.64 1.86 16.08
C ILE A 180 -8.60 2.96 16.34
N LYS A 181 -9.03 4.22 16.49
CA LYS A 181 -8.13 5.34 16.81
C LYS A 181 -7.44 5.20 18.17
N ALA A 182 -8.12 4.59 19.14
CA ALA A 182 -7.58 4.30 20.46
C ALA A 182 -6.72 3.02 20.51
N HIS A 183 -6.49 2.36 19.36
CA HIS A 183 -5.83 1.06 19.29
C HIS A 183 -6.47 0.01 20.22
N HIS A 184 -7.80 0.05 20.34
CA HIS A 184 -8.58 -0.82 21.20
C HIS A 184 -9.50 -1.71 20.36
N VAL A 185 -9.64 -2.97 20.78
CA VAL A 185 -10.47 -3.96 20.08
C VAL A 185 -11.70 -4.26 20.91
N LEU A 186 -12.86 -4.23 20.26
CA LEU A 186 -14.15 -4.49 20.89
C LEU A 186 -14.69 -5.84 20.43
N VAL A 187 -15.44 -6.52 21.30
CA VAL A 187 -16.16 -7.74 20.93
C VAL A 187 -17.24 -7.39 19.90
N GLY A 188 -17.25 -8.11 18.78
CA GLY A 188 -18.10 -7.85 17.61
C GLY A 188 -17.37 -7.14 16.46
N MET A 189 -16.12 -6.69 16.64
CA MET A 189 -15.28 -6.22 15.52
C MET A 189 -15.04 -7.33 14.52
N ASN A 190 -14.84 -7.00 13.25
CA ASN A 190 -14.35 -7.96 12.28
C ASN A 190 -12.81 -8.01 12.20
N ARG A 191 -12.24 -8.99 11.51
CA ARG A 191 -10.78 -9.16 11.38
C ARG A 191 -10.08 -7.91 10.87
N GLU A 192 -10.68 -7.25 9.88
CA GLU A 192 -10.10 -6.06 9.27
C GLU A 192 -10.07 -4.88 10.27
N MET A 193 -11.11 -4.69 11.07
CA MET A 193 -11.13 -3.68 12.15
C MET A 193 -10.03 -3.92 13.18
N VAL A 194 -9.80 -5.19 13.56
CA VAL A 194 -8.72 -5.56 14.47
C VAL A 194 -7.35 -5.20 13.87
N ILE A 195 -7.15 -5.47 12.58
CA ILE A 195 -5.91 -5.13 11.87
C ILE A 195 -5.72 -3.62 11.81
N TYR A 196 -6.77 -2.83 11.57
CA TYR A 196 -6.66 -1.38 11.60
C TYR A 196 -6.37 -0.84 13.00
N ALA A 197 -6.91 -1.47 14.05
CA ALA A 197 -6.71 -1.05 15.44
C ALA A 197 -5.31 -1.43 15.97
N LYS A 198 -4.87 -2.68 15.76
CA LYS A 198 -3.67 -3.26 16.41
C LYS A 198 -2.58 -3.71 15.44
N GLY A 199 -2.82 -3.64 14.13
CA GLY A 199 -1.94 -4.21 13.11
C GLY A 199 -2.14 -5.71 12.92
N ARG A 200 -1.27 -6.33 12.12
CA ARG A 200 -1.28 -7.80 11.96
C ARG A 200 -0.79 -8.48 13.24
N PRO A 201 -1.42 -9.57 13.68
CA PRO A 201 -1.00 -10.25 14.90
C PRO A 201 0.41 -10.82 14.74
N GLY A 202 1.26 -10.61 15.75
CA GLY A 202 2.61 -11.18 15.78
C GLY A 202 2.57 -12.70 15.94
N LYS A 203 1.59 -13.20 16.71
CA LYS A 203 1.35 -14.63 16.91
C LYS A 203 -0.13 -14.95 16.73
N LYS A 204 -0.40 -16.05 16.03
CA LYS A 204 -1.73 -16.54 15.73
C LYS A 204 -1.83 -18.04 15.94
N ILE A 205 -2.79 -18.47 16.74
CA ILE A 205 -3.06 -19.88 17.03
C ILE A 205 -4.43 -20.23 16.46
N ARG A 206 -4.55 -21.40 15.83
CA ARG A 206 -5.81 -21.93 15.32
C ARG A 206 -6.18 -23.14 16.13
N GLU A 207 -7.38 -23.13 16.69
CA GLU A 207 -7.89 -24.19 17.53
C GLU A 207 -9.34 -24.51 17.16
N LYS A 208 -9.81 -25.63 17.69
CA LYS A 208 -11.16 -26.12 17.50
C LYS A 208 -11.73 -26.54 18.85
N ASP A 209 -12.89 -26.02 19.20
CA ASP A 209 -13.67 -26.44 20.36
C ASP A 209 -14.98 -27.08 19.87
N GLY A 210 -15.05 -28.40 19.98
CA GLY A 210 -16.11 -29.21 19.38
C GLY A 210 -16.14 -29.08 17.85
N GLU A 211 -17.20 -28.46 17.32
CA GLU A 211 -17.35 -28.18 15.89
C GLU A 211 -16.94 -26.75 15.50
N VAL A 212 -16.66 -25.87 16.47
CA VAL A 212 -16.36 -24.45 16.22
C VAL A 212 -14.85 -24.26 16.06
N GLU A 213 -14.45 -23.73 14.91
CA GLU A 213 -13.07 -23.31 14.65
C GLU A 213 -12.88 -21.83 15.03
N TYR A 214 -11.82 -21.54 15.78
CA TYR A 214 -11.46 -20.17 16.14
C TYR A 214 -9.96 -19.90 15.97
N GLU A 215 -9.64 -18.63 15.81
CA GLU A 215 -8.27 -18.13 15.80
C GLU A 215 -8.04 -17.27 17.04
N ASP A 216 -7.04 -17.59 17.85
CA ASP A 216 -6.57 -16.71 18.92
C ASP A 216 -5.39 -15.88 18.41
N TRP A 217 -5.61 -14.57 18.31
CA TRP A 217 -4.65 -13.58 17.86
C TRP A 217 -4.03 -12.93 19.09
N ILE A 218 -2.70 -12.95 19.18
CA ILE A 218 -1.96 -12.49 20.34
C ILE A 218 -1.16 -11.25 19.96
N TYR A 219 -1.35 -10.19 20.73
CA TYR A 219 -0.68 -8.90 20.56
C TYR A 219 0.10 -8.53 21.81
N GLY A 220 1.37 -8.14 21.63
CA GLY A 220 2.28 -7.83 22.72
C GLY A 220 3.08 -9.04 23.18
N ASP A 221 4.16 -8.76 23.91
CA ASP A 221 5.03 -9.75 24.53
C ASP A 221 5.30 -9.32 25.98
N PRO A 222 5.32 -10.25 26.96
CA PRO A 222 5.71 -9.93 28.33
C PRO A 222 7.09 -9.25 28.38
N PRO A 223 7.32 -8.29 29.30
CA PRO A 223 6.48 -7.93 30.45
C PRO A 223 5.40 -6.86 30.16
N GLN A 224 5.14 -6.49 28.90
CA GLN A 224 4.10 -5.51 28.57
C GLN A 224 2.70 -6.15 28.63
N ASP A 225 1.66 -5.32 28.58
CA ASP A 225 0.27 -5.78 28.41
C ASP A 225 0.16 -6.70 27.18
N VAL A 226 -0.54 -7.83 27.33
CA VAL A 226 -0.78 -8.80 26.25
C VAL A 226 -2.27 -8.92 26.01
N ASP A 227 -2.70 -8.69 24.77
CA ASP A 227 -4.07 -8.87 24.33
C ASP A 227 -4.23 -10.21 23.59
N PHE A 228 -5.24 -10.98 23.99
CA PHE A 228 -5.69 -12.22 23.39
C PHE A 228 -7.05 -11.99 22.76
N ILE A 229 -7.11 -12.07 21.44
CA ILE A 229 -8.31 -11.76 20.66
C ILE A 229 -8.77 -13.04 19.98
N ARG A 230 -9.89 -13.60 20.43
CA ARG A 230 -10.49 -14.77 19.83
C ARG A 230 -11.43 -14.38 18.71
N VAL A 231 -11.17 -14.89 17.52
CA VAL A 231 -11.94 -14.64 16.31
C VAL A 231 -12.58 -15.94 15.85
N VAL A 232 -13.91 -15.93 15.66
CA VAL A 232 -14.68 -17.04 15.06
C VAL A 232 -15.21 -16.57 13.71
N GLY A 233 -14.90 -17.29 12.64
CA GLY A 233 -15.21 -16.81 11.29
C GLY A 233 -14.55 -15.45 11.06
N ASP A 234 -15.34 -14.40 10.80
CA ASP A 234 -14.84 -13.03 10.63
C ASP A 234 -15.06 -12.13 11.86
N GLU A 235 -15.63 -12.62 12.97
CA GLU A 235 -16.06 -11.81 14.12
C GLU A 235 -15.24 -12.09 15.39
N VAL A 236 -14.88 -11.03 16.11
CA VAL A 236 -14.25 -11.11 17.43
C VAL A 236 -15.31 -11.51 18.45
N VAL A 237 -15.13 -12.64 19.12
CA VAL A 237 -16.07 -13.17 20.11
C VAL A 237 -15.57 -13.02 21.56
N ARG A 238 -14.27 -12.77 21.74
CA ARG A 238 -13.67 -12.54 23.06
C ARG A 238 -12.40 -11.72 22.95
N VAL A 239 -12.25 -10.77 23.87
CA VAL A 239 -11.03 -9.99 24.08
C VAL A 239 -10.58 -10.22 25.52
N GLU A 240 -9.34 -10.66 25.70
CA GLU A 240 -8.75 -10.85 27.02
C GLU A 240 -7.43 -10.07 27.09
N THR A 241 -7.31 -9.16 28.04
CA THR A 241 -6.09 -8.38 28.28
C THR A 241 -5.44 -8.84 29.57
N MET A 242 -4.19 -9.27 29.48
CA MET A 242 -3.31 -9.53 30.61
C MET A 242 -2.49 -8.27 30.86
N LYS A 243 -2.76 -7.57 31.96
CA LYS A 243 -2.05 -6.37 32.36
C LYS A 243 -0.69 -6.69 33.00
N VAL A 244 0.25 -5.74 32.93
CA VAL A 244 1.58 -5.88 33.57
C VAL A 244 1.51 -6.16 35.07
N ASP A 245 0.49 -5.64 35.76
CA ASP A 245 0.24 -5.88 37.19
C ASP A 245 -0.34 -7.26 37.51
N GLY A 246 -0.60 -8.07 36.48
CA GLY A 246 -1.20 -9.41 36.59
C GLY A 246 -2.73 -9.40 36.58
N GLU A 247 -3.38 -8.24 36.45
CA GLU A 247 -4.83 -8.18 36.29
C GLU A 247 -5.25 -8.76 34.93
N LYS A 248 -6.26 -9.63 34.97
CA LYS A 248 -6.85 -10.25 33.79
C LYS A 248 -8.23 -9.65 33.53
N ILE A 249 -8.35 -8.90 32.44
CA ILE A 249 -9.59 -8.27 32.00
C ILE A 249 -10.16 -9.10 30.85
N VAL A 250 -11.41 -9.57 30.96
CA VAL A 250 -12.05 -10.43 29.95
C VAL A 250 -13.38 -9.81 29.51
N HIS A 251 -13.50 -9.60 28.21
CA HIS A 251 -14.71 -9.14 27.55
C HIS A 251 -15.24 -10.24 26.61
N THR A 252 -16.49 -10.65 26.84
CA THR A 252 -17.21 -11.65 26.01
C THR A 252 -18.57 -11.15 25.54
N GLU A 253 -19.07 -10.05 26.11
CA GLU A 253 -20.34 -9.46 25.70
C GLU A 253 -20.18 -8.69 24.40
N LYS A 254 -21.10 -8.86 23.46
CA LYS A 254 -21.03 -8.18 22.14
C LYS A 254 -21.26 -6.68 22.33
N GLU A 255 -20.20 -5.90 22.14
CA GLU A 255 -20.21 -4.45 22.35
C GLU A 255 -20.64 -3.66 21.11
N ILE A 256 -20.52 -4.28 19.94
CA ILE A 256 -20.88 -3.69 18.65
C ILE A 256 -21.57 -4.74 17.80
N ASP A 257 -22.66 -4.32 17.16
CA ASP A 257 -23.32 -5.13 16.15
C ASP A 257 -23.09 -4.52 14.78
N LEU A 258 -22.36 -5.25 13.94
CA LEU A 258 -22.09 -4.85 12.56
C LEU A 258 -23.24 -5.18 11.62
N GLY A 259 -24.33 -5.80 12.08
CA GLY A 259 -25.47 -6.12 11.20
C GLY A 259 -25.12 -7.18 10.16
N GLY A 260 -24.61 -8.32 10.59
CA GLY A 260 -24.37 -9.50 9.74
C GLY A 260 -23.41 -9.28 8.55
N PRO A 261 -23.24 -10.30 7.67
CA PRO A 261 -22.21 -10.31 6.61
C PRO A 261 -22.42 -9.27 5.49
N ALA A 262 -23.40 -8.38 5.59
CA ALA A 262 -23.76 -7.42 4.55
C ALA A 262 -22.77 -6.24 4.43
N VAL A 263 -22.00 -5.92 5.48
CA VAL A 263 -21.11 -4.75 5.45
C VAL A 263 -19.76 -5.05 4.78
N ALA A 264 -19.27 -6.30 4.86
CA ALA A 264 -18.06 -6.73 4.15
C ALA A 264 -18.32 -6.96 2.65
N THR A 265 -19.54 -7.30 2.25
CA THR A 265 -19.89 -7.54 0.83
C THR A 265 -20.23 -6.27 0.06
N ALA A 266 -20.55 -5.16 0.74
CA ALA A 266 -20.78 -3.87 0.09
C ALA A 266 -19.51 -3.27 -0.53
N ALA A 267 -18.32 -3.58 0.02
CA ALA A 267 -17.03 -3.15 -0.51
C ALA A 267 -16.49 -4.04 -1.65
N GLN A 268 -17.12 -5.18 -1.95
CA GLN A 268 -16.76 -6.08 -3.06
C GLN A 268 -17.77 -6.12 -4.21
N LYS A 269 -18.86 -5.35 -4.14
CA LYS A 269 -19.74 -5.10 -5.29
C LYS A 269 -19.32 -3.84 -6.03
N GLU A 270 -18.08 -3.83 -6.49
CA GLU A 270 -17.69 -2.93 -7.56
C GLU A 270 -18.31 -3.47 -8.86
N ASN A 271 -19.09 -2.61 -9.52
CA ASN A 271 -19.83 -2.90 -10.74
C ASN A 271 -18.92 -3.50 -11.81
N LYS A 272 -18.97 -4.82 -12.00
CA LYS A 272 -18.45 -5.46 -13.21
C LYS A 272 -19.37 -5.04 -14.36
N PRO A 273 -18.92 -4.26 -15.36
CA PRO A 273 -19.77 -3.89 -16.48
C PRO A 273 -20.26 -5.14 -17.19
N ALA A 274 -21.55 -5.18 -17.52
CA ALA A 274 -22.25 -6.34 -18.10
C ALA A 274 -21.76 -6.75 -19.51
N ASN A 275 -20.70 -6.13 -20.04
CA ASN A 275 -20.17 -6.39 -21.38
C ASN A 275 -18.65 -6.64 -21.34
N ALA A 276 -18.21 -7.64 -20.57
CA ALA A 276 -16.92 -8.27 -20.85
C ALA A 276 -17.09 -9.22 -22.05
N PRO A 277 -16.31 -9.09 -23.13
CA PRO A 277 -16.42 -9.97 -24.28
C PRO A 277 -16.09 -11.40 -23.85
N THR A 278 -17.05 -12.31 -24.03
CA THR A 278 -16.85 -13.73 -23.75
C THR A 278 -16.23 -14.40 -24.98
N LEU A 279 -15.29 -15.34 -24.76
CA LEU A 279 -14.69 -16.20 -25.81
C LEU A 279 -15.68 -17.23 -26.40
N ARG A 280 -17.00 -17.03 -26.21
CA ARG A 280 -18.04 -17.96 -26.64
C ARG A 280 -18.34 -17.77 -28.12
N ARG A 281 -18.43 -18.87 -28.87
CA ARG A 281 -18.93 -18.84 -30.25
C ARG A 281 -20.45 -18.66 -30.25
N PRO A 282 -21.03 -17.90 -31.20
CA PRO A 282 -22.47 -17.80 -31.33
C PRO A 282 -23.12 -19.18 -31.49
N GLY A 283 -23.99 -19.59 -30.54
CA GLY A 283 -24.77 -20.84 -30.60
C GLY A 283 -24.63 -21.80 -29.40
N GLU A 284 -23.76 -21.54 -28.43
CA GLU A 284 -23.57 -22.42 -27.26
C GLU A 284 -24.54 -22.06 -26.11
N GLN A 285 -25.55 -22.89 -25.87
CA GLN A 285 -26.50 -22.74 -24.74
C GLN A 285 -25.87 -23.17 -23.40
N ALA A 286 -26.22 -22.44 -22.33
CA ALA A 286 -25.80 -22.78 -20.97
C ALA A 286 -26.59 -24.01 -20.46
N PRO A 287 -25.98 -24.91 -19.66
CA PRO A 287 -26.73 -25.98 -19.03
C PRO A 287 -27.72 -25.41 -18.00
N GLU A 288 -28.98 -25.86 -18.09
CA GLU A 288 -30.01 -25.60 -17.08
C GLU A 288 -29.62 -26.21 -15.73
N ALA A 289 -29.78 -25.43 -14.67
CA ALA A 289 -29.59 -25.90 -13.30
C ALA A 289 -30.79 -26.78 -12.88
N PRO A 290 -30.57 -27.99 -12.33
CA PRO A 290 -31.67 -28.79 -11.81
C PRO A 290 -32.15 -28.25 -10.44
N ALA A 291 -33.46 -28.36 -10.25
CA ALA A 291 -34.20 -27.95 -9.07
C ALA A 291 -33.91 -28.82 -7.82
N ASN A 292 -34.06 -28.19 -6.64
CA ASN A 292 -33.97 -28.73 -5.28
C ASN A 292 -34.32 -30.23 -5.11
N SER A 293 -33.40 -31.00 -4.53
CA SER A 293 -33.68 -32.16 -3.68
C SER A 293 -32.55 -32.33 -2.64
N GLY A 294 -32.90 -32.77 -1.43
CA GLY A 294 -32.12 -32.66 -0.18
C GLY A 294 -30.78 -33.42 -0.09
N PRO A 295 -30.11 -33.39 1.08
CA PRO A 295 -28.71 -33.72 1.20
C PRO A 295 -28.47 -35.23 1.05
N SER A 296 -27.81 -35.61 -0.03
CA SER A 296 -27.26 -36.96 -0.22
C SER A 296 -25.85 -37.03 0.37
N ARG A 297 -25.63 -37.97 1.29
CA ARG A 297 -24.33 -38.28 1.92
C ARG A 297 -23.21 -38.50 0.88
N PRO A 298 -21.98 -38.01 1.10
CA PRO A 298 -20.83 -38.41 0.28
C PRO A 298 -20.51 -39.89 0.44
N ALA A 299 -20.23 -40.58 -0.67
CA ALA A 299 -19.75 -41.96 -0.69
C ALA A 299 -18.33 -42.07 -0.09
N PRO A 300 -17.93 -43.25 0.45
CA PRO A 300 -16.62 -43.45 1.04
C PRO A 300 -15.52 -43.45 -0.04
N ILE A 301 -14.39 -42.83 0.27
CA ILE A 301 -13.17 -42.87 -0.53
C ILE A 301 -12.56 -44.28 -0.40
N PRO A 302 -12.21 -44.98 -1.49
CA PRO A 302 -11.55 -46.27 -1.41
C PRO A 302 -10.09 -46.13 -0.92
N ASP A 303 -9.68 -47.05 -0.04
CA ASP A 303 -8.34 -47.08 0.55
C ASP A 303 -7.23 -47.31 -0.49
N PRO A 304 -6.03 -46.73 -0.29
CA PRO A 304 -4.88 -46.96 -1.16
C PRO A 304 -4.33 -48.39 -1.01
N PRO A 305 -3.88 -49.05 -2.09
CA PRO A 305 -3.34 -50.40 -2.02
C PRO A 305 -2.03 -50.45 -1.21
N SER A 306 -2.05 -51.24 -0.15
CA SER A 306 -0.90 -51.57 0.69
C SER A 306 -0.11 -52.75 0.10
N GLY A 307 1.16 -52.52 -0.27
CA GLY A 307 2.12 -53.60 -0.54
C GLY A 307 3.39 -53.11 -1.27
N PRO A 308 4.61 -53.41 -0.77
CA PRO A 308 5.85 -53.00 -1.43
C PRO A 308 6.15 -53.85 -2.69
N PRO A 309 6.81 -53.27 -3.70
CA PRO A 309 7.04 -53.91 -5.00
C PRO A 309 8.02 -55.09 -4.90
N GLN A 310 7.60 -56.26 -5.37
CA GLN A 310 8.49 -57.42 -5.57
C GLN A 310 9.33 -57.23 -6.83
N PHE A 311 10.65 -57.21 -6.66
CA PHE A 311 11.63 -57.31 -7.74
C PHE A 311 11.69 -58.78 -8.22
N GLN A 312 11.26 -59.04 -9.46
CA GLN A 312 11.57 -60.29 -10.15
C GLN A 312 12.94 -60.17 -10.82
N VAL A 313 13.89 -60.97 -10.33
CA VAL A 313 15.18 -61.25 -10.97
C VAL A 313 14.95 -62.37 -11.98
N SER A 314 15.10 -62.08 -13.28
CA SER A 314 15.20 -63.13 -14.28
C SER A 314 16.66 -63.51 -14.47
N GLU A 315 16.99 -64.75 -14.10
CA GLU A 315 18.19 -65.45 -14.53
C GLU A 315 18.04 -65.98 -15.96
N ARG A 316 19.16 -65.87 -16.70
CA ARG A 316 19.52 -66.44 -18.02
C ARG A 316 19.14 -65.66 -19.27
#